data_AF-A0AAD7B3V4-F1
#
_entry.id   AF-A0AAD7B3V4-F1
#
_cell.length_a   1.000
_cell.length_b   1.000
_cell.length_c   1.000
_cell.angle_alpha   90.00
_cell.angle_beta   90.00
_cell.angle_gamma   90.00
#
_symmetry.space_group_name_H-M   'P 1'
#
loop_
_entity.id
_entity.type
_entity.pdbx_description
1 polymer ?
#
loop_
_entity_poly.entity_id
_entity_poly.type
_entity_poly.pdbx_seq_one_letter_code
_entity_poly.pdbx_strand_id
1 'polypeptide(L)'
;MTAPAVSRPQLPAELVTEIIAIFWGMPLSPQERLRFMKSSILVNSTWAAIYDRISSRDVHMPSFAYFYYLCRQLWSRRPRPKPQPPAPSIFQRLMSLVWAKAPRKDEHPTHPDLAWQSITMQVVETCDYSGLESRLSAWTGRVIGMLNDLSENSTVAPNLHHMRIECVFADQDSSALPLWILDSLPEQVTEVEILFSVSSEPADASLSLMSELGASWVEEKIDSWRAPSVRKLTFLGAEEAIVRGALQMCPNLEVLKVDTPLDCRWLELLDWSGYRVQIEYC
;
A
#
# COMPACT_ATOMS: atom_id res chain seq x y z
N MET A 1 23.16 48.77 -25.45
CA MET A 1 22.07 48.78 -24.44
C MET A 1 21.42 47.42 -24.47
N THR A 2 21.75 46.55 -23.53
CA THR A 2 21.14 45.22 -23.38
C THR A 2 19.79 45.37 -22.68
N ALA A 3 18.73 44.86 -23.31
CA ALA A 3 17.38 44.88 -22.72
C ALA A 3 17.37 44.11 -21.38
N PRO A 4 16.66 44.60 -20.35
CA PRO A 4 16.55 43.88 -19.09
C PRO A 4 15.89 42.52 -19.32
N ALA A 5 16.51 41.47 -18.79
CA ALA A 5 15.96 40.12 -18.88
C ALA A 5 14.60 40.10 -18.18
N VAL A 6 13.54 39.88 -18.95
CA VAL A 6 12.18 39.66 -18.41
C VAL A 6 12.22 38.36 -17.63
N SER A 7 12.18 38.45 -16.30
CA SER A 7 12.08 37.29 -15.42
C SER A 7 10.80 36.54 -15.77
N ARG A 8 10.92 35.25 -16.10
CA ARG A 8 9.75 34.39 -16.32
C ARG A 8 8.91 34.39 -15.03
N PRO A 9 7.59 34.53 -15.12
CA PRO A 9 6.74 34.40 -13.93
C PRO A 9 6.98 33.02 -13.32
N GLN A 10 7.48 32.99 -12.09
CA GLN A 10 7.65 31.77 -11.32
C GLN A 10 6.50 31.66 -10.33
N LEU A 11 5.89 30.48 -10.27
CA LEU A 11 4.90 30.20 -9.23
C LEU A 11 5.63 30.14 -7.87
N PRO A 12 5.13 30.81 -6.83
CA PRO A 12 5.63 30.65 -5.47
C PRO A 12 5.67 29.17 -5.04
N ALA A 13 6.69 28.79 -4.26
CA ALA A 13 6.89 27.40 -3.84
C ALA A 13 5.73 26.89 -2.97
N GLU A 14 5.06 27.78 -2.25
CA GLU A 14 3.88 27.50 -1.43
C GLU A 14 2.73 27.00 -2.30
N LEU A 15 2.48 27.67 -3.43
CA LEU A 15 1.42 27.26 -4.37
C LEU A 15 1.78 25.96 -5.08
N VAL A 16 3.05 25.75 -5.43
CA VAL A 16 3.51 24.46 -5.99
C VAL A 16 3.26 23.33 -4.99
N THR A 17 3.56 23.57 -3.71
CA THR A 17 3.32 22.60 -2.62
C THR A 17 1.85 22.27 -2.50
N GLU A 18 0.98 23.28 -2.49
CA GLU A 18 -0.47 23.09 -2.36
C GLU A 18 -1.06 22.35 -3.55
N ILE A 19 -0.67 22.71 -4.78
CA ILE A 19 -1.10 22.02 -6.00
C ILE A 19 -0.70 20.54 -5.95
N ILE A 20 0.57 20.26 -5.66
CA ILE A 20 1.05 18.86 -5.62
C ILE A 20 0.34 18.09 -4.51
N ALA A 21 0.17 18.67 -3.32
CA ALA A 21 -0.51 18.01 -2.20
C ALA A 21 -1.96 17.66 -2.55
N ILE A 22 -2.68 18.60 -3.17
CA ILE A 22 -4.06 18.37 -3.62
C ILE A 22 -4.09 17.24 -4.65
N PHE A 23 -3.31 17.33 -5.73
CA PHE A 23 -3.31 16.30 -6.78
C PHE A 23 -2.87 14.92 -6.25
N TRP A 24 -1.93 14.88 -5.31
CA TRP A 24 -1.44 13.64 -4.73
C TRP A 24 -2.50 12.93 -3.86
N GLY A 25 -3.29 13.70 -3.13
CA GLY A 25 -4.41 13.21 -2.31
C GLY A 25 -5.69 12.91 -3.08
N MET A 26 -5.77 13.23 -4.38
CA MET A 26 -6.94 12.90 -5.19
C MET A 26 -7.05 11.39 -5.45
N PRO A 27 -8.27 10.87 -5.65
CA PRO A 27 -8.51 9.47 -6.03
C PRO A 27 -8.18 9.26 -7.52
N LEU A 28 -6.90 9.35 -7.87
CA LEU A 28 -6.39 9.13 -9.23
C LEU A 28 -6.36 7.63 -9.56
N SER A 29 -6.76 7.26 -10.77
CA SER A 29 -6.51 5.90 -11.28
C SER A 29 -5.01 5.59 -11.31
N PRO A 30 -4.58 4.32 -11.29
CA PRO A 30 -3.16 3.96 -11.35
C PRO A 30 -2.43 4.57 -12.54
N GLN A 31 -3.10 4.66 -13.70
CA GLN A 31 -2.53 5.26 -14.91
C GLN A 31 -2.34 6.78 -14.75
N GLU A 32 -3.33 7.48 -14.21
CA GLU A 32 -3.24 8.93 -13.95
C GLU A 32 -2.17 9.22 -12.90
N ARG A 33 -2.12 8.42 -11.82
CA ARG A 33 -1.10 8.53 -10.78
C ARG A 33 0.29 8.34 -11.38
N LEU A 34 0.51 7.30 -12.18
CA LEU A 34 1.78 7.08 -12.88
C LEU A 34 2.14 8.25 -13.83
N ARG A 35 1.17 8.83 -14.54
CA ARG A 35 1.40 10.01 -15.39
C ARG A 35 1.78 11.22 -14.54
N PHE A 36 1.10 11.45 -13.42
CA PHE A 36 1.40 12.55 -12.50
C PHE A 36 2.81 12.42 -11.91
N MET A 37 3.19 11.21 -11.46
CA MET A 37 4.53 10.93 -10.95
C MET A 37 5.61 11.20 -11.99
N LYS A 38 5.42 10.70 -13.22
CA LYS A 38 6.37 10.88 -14.33
C LYS A 38 6.46 12.33 -14.79
N SER A 39 5.34 13.06 -14.82
CA SER A 39 5.32 14.45 -15.28
C SER A 39 5.88 15.41 -14.21
N SER A 40 5.61 15.16 -12.93
CA SER A 40 6.06 16.01 -11.82
C SER A 40 7.58 16.16 -11.76
N ILE A 41 8.33 15.09 -12.05
CA ILE A 41 9.80 15.15 -12.08
C ILE A 41 10.36 15.92 -13.29
N LEU A 42 9.54 16.24 -14.29
CA LEU A 42 9.96 16.87 -15.56
C LEU A 42 9.59 18.36 -15.66
N VAL A 43 8.84 18.92 -14.71
CA VAL A 43 8.37 20.32 -14.78
C VAL A 43 9.53 21.30 -14.58
N ASN A 44 10.16 21.27 -13.41
CA ASN A 44 11.39 21.99 -13.06
C ASN A 44 11.94 21.42 -11.74
N SER A 45 13.13 21.87 -11.32
CA SER A 45 13.79 21.37 -10.11
C SER A 45 13.02 21.64 -8.82
N THR A 46 12.39 22.81 -8.67
CA THR A 46 11.56 23.16 -7.51
C THR A 46 10.35 22.24 -7.40
N TRP A 47 9.65 22.02 -8.51
CA TRP A 47 8.50 21.11 -8.57
C TRP A 47 8.92 19.68 -8.22
N ALA A 48 10.00 19.18 -8.82
CA ALA A 48 10.49 17.84 -8.57
C ALA A 48 10.88 17.62 -7.10
N ALA A 49 11.54 18.59 -6.47
CA ALA A 49 11.92 18.52 -5.06
C ALA A 49 10.72 18.54 -4.11
N ILE A 50 9.72 19.38 -4.39
CA ILE A 50 8.48 19.44 -3.60
C ILE A 50 7.66 18.15 -3.77
N TYR A 51 7.55 17.65 -5.01
CA TYR A 51 6.91 16.38 -5.31
C TYR A 51 7.57 15.22 -4.58
N ASP A 52 8.91 15.13 -4.61
CA ASP A 52 9.64 14.05 -3.93
C ASP A 52 9.36 14.09 -2.42
N ARG A 53 9.36 15.28 -1.80
CA ARG A 53 9.02 15.45 -0.38
C ARG A 53 7.59 15.01 -0.05
N ILE A 54 6.60 15.34 -0.88
CA ILE A 54 5.19 14.98 -0.63
C ILE A 54 4.98 13.48 -0.85
N SER A 55 5.43 12.95 -1.99
CA SER A 55 5.23 11.54 -2.38
C SER A 55 6.06 10.54 -1.57
N SER A 56 7.15 10.98 -0.92
CA SER A 56 7.91 10.16 0.02
C SER A 56 7.29 10.13 1.43
N ARG A 57 6.39 11.07 1.75
CA ARG A 57 5.67 11.07 3.03
C ARG A 57 4.45 10.16 2.98
N ASP A 58 3.65 10.33 1.93
CA ASP A 58 2.47 9.52 1.66
C ASP A 58 2.70 8.70 0.39
N VAL A 59 3.09 7.44 0.55
CA VAL A 59 3.57 6.62 -0.56
C VAL A 59 2.40 5.90 -1.20
N HIS A 60 2.11 6.23 -2.44
CA HIS A 60 1.13 5.50 -3.23
C HIS A 60 1.83 4.48 -4.13
N MET A 61 1.40 3.22 -4.03
CA MET A 61 1.96 2.09 -4.76
C MET A 61 1.00 1.68 -5.89
N PRO A 62 1.18 2.20 -7.12
CA PRO A 62 0.32 1.85 -8.25
C PRO A 62 0.56 0.41 -8.77
N SER A 63 1.63 -0.25 -8.32
CA SER A 63 1.93 -1.65 -8.66
C SER A 63 2.99 -2.24 -7.73
N PHE A 64 3.02 -3.57 -7.59
CA PHE A 64 4.10 -4.28 -6.90
C PHE A 64 5.48 -4.04 -7.53
N ALA A 65 5.55 -3.89 -8.86
CA ALA A 65 6.79 -3.56 -9.54
C ALA A 65 7.36 -2.21 -9.05
N TYR A 66 6.49 -1.26 -8.73
CA TYR A 66 6.89 0.02 -8.15
C TYR A 66 7.37 -0.13 -6.70
N PHE A 67 6.72 -0.97 -5.89
CA PHE A 67 7.22 -1.30 -4.54
C PHE A 67 8.66 -1.84 -4.58
N TYR A 68 8.92 -2.89 -5.37
CA TYR A 68 10.27 -3.45 -5.46
C TYR A 68 11.28 -2.46 -6.01
N TYR A 69 10.86 -1.56 -6.90
CA TYR A 69 11.69 -0.45 -7.34
C TYR A 69 12.08 0.46 -6.16
N LEU A 70 11.11 0.91 -5.36
CA LEU A 70 11.34 1.75 -4.18
C LEU A 70 12.25 1.06 -3.17
N CYS A 71 11.94 -0.19 -2.80
CA CYS A 71 12.74 -0.96 -1.87
C CYS A 71 14.16 -1.16 -2.38
N ARG A 72 14.34 -1.48 -3.67
CA ARG A 72 15.67 -1.54 -4.26
C ARG A 72 16.42 -0.22 -4.16
N GLN A 73 15.78 0.93 -4.38
CA GLN A 73 16.42 2.23 -4.21
C GLN A 73 16.85 2.45 -2.77
N LEU A 74 15.96 2.19 -1.81
CA LEU A 74 16.21 2.35 -0.37
C LEU A 74 17.29 1.39 0.13
N TRP A 75 17.25 0.12 -0.27
CA TRP A 75 18.23 -0.90 0.09
C TRP A 75 19.58 -0.72 -0.62
N SER A 76 19.61 -0.21 -1.85
CA SER A 76 20.86 0.05 -2.58
C SER A 76 21.69 1.19 -1.98
N ARG A 77 21.08 2.04 -1.14
CA ARG A 77 21.73 3.12 -0.41
C ARG A 77 22.36 2.67 0.91
N ARG A 78 22.09 1.45 1.36
CA ARG A 78 22.84 0.85 2.47
C ARG A 78 24.23 0.47 1.98
N PRO A 79 25.31 0.72 2.75
CA PRO A 79 26.62 0.20 2.41
C PRO A 79 26.53 -1.34 2.33
N ARG A 80 26.66 -1.89 1.12
CA ARG A 80 26.71 -3.35 0.94
C ARG A 80 27.91 -3.90 1.71
N PRO A 81 27.78 -4.96 2.53
CA PRO A 81 28.93 -5.78 2.87
C PRO A 81 29.48 -6.33 1.55
N LYS A 82 30.75 -6.06 1.22
CA LYS A 82 31.36 -6.38 -0.08
C LYS A 82 31.19 -7.87 -0.44
N PRO A 83 30.41 -8.24 -1.48
CA PRO A 83 30.40 -9.60 -2.00
C PRO A 83 31.19 -9.69 -3.32
N GLN A 84 32.01 -10.73 -3.47
CA GLN A 84 32.73 -11.07 -4.71
C GLN A 84 31.75 -11.40 -5.86
N PRO A 85 32.12 -11.14 -7.14
CA PRO A 85 31.14 -11.14 -8.24
C PRO A 85 30.92 -12.52 -8.86
N PRO A 86 29.67 -12.80 -9.29
CA PRO A 86 29.46 -13.45 -10.59
C PRO A 86 28.55 -12.64 -11.53
N ALA A 87 28.56 -13.04 -12.80
CA ALA A 87 28.11 -12.30 -13.98
C ALA A 87 26.61 -11.92 -14.03
N PRO A 88 26.25 -10.83 -14.76
CA PRO A 88 24.90 -10.26 -14.71
C PRO A 88 23.83 -11.07 -15.49
N SER A 89 22.62 -11.13 -14.94
CA SER A 89 21.47 -11.83 -15.53
C SER A 89 20.67 -10.96 -16.52
N ILE A 90 19.82 -11.61 -17.33
CA ILE A 90 18.94 -11.01 -18.36
C ILE A 90 18.08 -9.86 -17.81
N PHE A 91 17.70 -9.92 -16.53
CA PHE A 91 16.96 -8.88 -15.82
C PHE A 91 17.76 -7.56 -15.69
N GLN A 92 19.08 -7.63 -15.51
CA GLN A 92 19.94 -6.43 -15.50
C GLN A 92 20.06 -5.78 -16.89
N ARG A 93 19.98 -6.55 -17.98
CA ARG A 93 19.94 -6.01 -19.35
C ARG A 93 18.62 -5.31 -19.66
N LEU A 94 17.48 -5.89 -19.26
CA LEU A 94 16.16 -5.28 -19.45
C LEU A 94 16.02 -3.94 -18.70
N MET A 95 16.50 -3.86 -17.46
CA MET A 95 16.47 -2.61 -16.69
C MET A 95 17.41 -1.53 -17.24
N SER A 96 18.50 -1.91 -17.92
CA SER A 96 19.41 -0.95 -18.55
C SER A 96 18.79 -0.25 -19.77
N LEU A 97 17.86 -0.90 -20.47
CA LEU A 97 17.19 -0.35 -21.65
C LEU A 97 16.07 0.63 -21.27
N VAL A 98 15.36 0.38 -20.18
CA VAL A 98 14.31 1.28 -19.66
C VAL A 98 14.91 2.57 -19.08
N TRP A 99 16.16 2.52 -18.61
CA TRP A 99 16.82 3.62 -17.89
C TRP A 99 18.04 4.24 -18.60
N ALA A 100 18.30 3.89 -19.86
CA ALA A 100 19.34 4.54 -20.68
C ALA A 100 19.09 6.05 -20.94
N LYS A 101 17.99 6.61 -20.42
CA LYS A 101 17.66 8.05 -20.47
C LYS A 101 17.41 8.67 -19.09
N ALA A 102 17.78 8.02 -17.99
CA ALA A 102 17.74 8.68 -16.68
C ALA A 102 18.84 9.77 -16.60
N PRO A 103 18.54 10.95 -16.04
CA PRO A 103 19.51 12.04 -15.93
C PRO A 103 20.73 11.64 -15.09
N ARG A 104 21.85 12.31 -15.37
CA ARG A 104 23.18 12.03 -14.82
C ARG A 104 23.17 11.97 -13.28
N LYS A 105 24.06 11.13 -12.75
CA LYS A 105 24.19 10.67 -11.36
C LYS A 105 24.40 11.75 -10.28
N ASP A 106 24.42 13.03 -10.63
CA ASP A 106 24.98 14.08 -9.77
C ASP A 106 23.95 15.15 -9.35
N GLU A 107 22.66 15.02 -9.70
CA GLU A 107 21.64 16.05 -9.41
C GLU A 107 20.42 15.58 -8.60
N HIS A 108 20.39 14.34 -8.10
CA HIS A 108 19.32 13.97 -7.17
C HIS A 108 19.66 14.43 -5.76
N PRO A 109 18.78 15.20 -5.09
CA PRO A 109 19.00 15.58 -3.71
C PRO A 109 19.22 14.33 -2.87
N THR A 110 20.31 14.33 -2.11
CA THR A 110 20.50 13.46 -0.96
C THR A 110 19.31 13.63 -0.02
N HIS A 111 18.28 12.78 -0.15
CA HIS A 111 17.15 12.76 0.78
C HIS A 111 17.54 12.00 2.06
N PRO A 112 17.67 12.67 3.22
CA PRO A 112 18.19 12.05 4.45
C PRO A 112 17.13 11.39 5.32
N ASP A 113 15.82 11.64 5.12
CA ASP A 113 14.82 11.19 6.07
C ASP A 113 13.86 10.17 5.47
N LEU A 114 13.86 8.99 6.07
CA LEU A 114 12.96 7.87 5.83
C LEU A 114 11.53 8.28 6.29
N ALA A 115 10.89 9.09 5.46
CA ALA A 115 9.70 9.90 5.78
C ALA A 115 8.36 9.19 5.54
N TRP A 116 8.38 7.91 5.16
CA TRP A 116 7.16 7.15 4.90
C TRP A 116 6.31 7.14 6.17
N GLN A 117 5.18 7.84 6.12
CA GLN A 117 4.22 7.95 7.22
C GLN A 117 2.97 7.13 6.92
N SER A 118 2.54 7.19 5.66
CA SER A 118 1.46 6.40 5.12
C SER A 118 1.91 5.64 3.87
N ILE A 119 1.36 4.43 3.70
CA ILE A 119 1.43 3.69 2.44
C ILE A 119 0.02 3.42 1.99
N THR A 120 -0.31 3.80 0.75
CA THR A 120 -1.52 3.36 0.06
C THR A 120 -1.13 2.38 -1.03
N MET A 121 -1.75 1.21 -1.05
CA MET A 121 -1.57 0.23 -2.11
C MET A 121 -2.91 -0.16 -2.70
N GLN A 122 -2.94 -0.23 -4.03
CA GLN A 122 -4.06 -0.81 -4.73
C GLN A 122 -3.73 -2.24 -5.12
N VAL A 123 -4.67 -3.11 -4.84
CA VAL A 123 -4.55 -4.53 -4.94
C VAL A 123 -5.72 -5.01 -5.79
N VAL A 124 -5.44 -5.19 -7.09
CA VAL A 124 -6.44 -5.59 -8.08
C VAL A 124 -6.31 -7.09 -8.34
N GLU A 125 -7.42 -7.82 -8.17
CA GLU A 125 -7.48 -9.19 -8.62
C GLU A 125 -7.59 -9.22 -10.16
N THR A 126 -6.53 -9.66 -10.84
CA THR A 126 -6.54 -9.81 -12.30
C THR A 126 -6.99 -11.22 -12.67
N CYS A 127 -8.03 -11.34 -13.50
CA CYS A 127 -8.65 -12.60 -13.93
C CYS A 127 -7.80 -13.48 -14.86
N ASP A 128 -6.59 -13.05 -15.24
CA ASP A 128 -5.85 -13.59 -16.40
C ASP A 128 -5.06 -14.89 -16.16
N TYR A 129 -5.19 -15.55 -15.00
CA TYR A 129 -4.48 -16.81 -14.73
C TYR A 129 -5.41 -18.02 -14.68
N SER A 130 -5.15 -18.99 -15.56
CA SER A 130 -5.81 -20.30 -15.57
C SER A 130 -5.35 -21.18 -14.40
N GLY A 131 -5.89 -20.93 -13.20
CA GLY A 131 -5.74 -21.82 -12.03
C GLY A 131 -5.95 -21.11 -10.69
N LEU A 132 -6.98 -21.51 -9.94
CA LEU A 132 -7.47 -20.87 -8.70
C LEU A 132 -6.42 -20.82 -7.57
N GLU A 133 -5.73 -21.93 -7.28
CA GLU A 133 -4.68 -21.97 -6.24
C GLU A 133 -3.43 -21.15 -6.64
N SER A 134 -3.16 -21.04 -7.94
CA SER A 134 -2.06 -20.22 -8.47
C SER A 134 -2.36 -18.71 -8.36
N ARG A 135 -3.64 -18.32 -8.50
CA ARG A 135 -4.12 -16.92 -8.40
C ARG A 135 -3.93 -16.34 -7.01
N LEU A 136 -4.48 -17.01 -5.99
CA LEU A 136 -4.37 -16.54 -4.60
C LEU A 136 -2.94 -16.65 -4.08
N SER A 137 -2.20 -17.72 -4.39
CA SER A 137 -0.83 -17.90 -3.88
C SER A 137 0.16 -16.89 -4.45
N ALA A 138 0.06 -16.54 -5.74
CA ALA A 138 0.95 -15.54 -6.34
C ALA A 138 0.64 -14.12 -5.87
N TRP A 139 -0.64 -13.80 -5.67
CA TRP A 139 -1.11 -12.50 -5.17
C TRP A 139 -0.78 -12.32 -3.68
N THR A 140 -1.20 -13.28 -2.86
CA THR A 140 -0.92 -13.36 -1.42
C THR A 140 0.58 -13.33 -1.17
N GLY A 141 1.35 -14.14 -1.91
CA GLY A 141 2.80 -14.20 -1.76
C GLY A 141 3.51 -12.87 -2.04
N ARG A 142 2.98 -12.02 -2.94
CA ARG A 142 3.58 -10.70 -3.23
C ARG A 142 3.27 -9.68 -2.15
N VAL A 143 2.02 -9.62 -1.67
CA VAL A 143 1.65 -8.71 -0.56
C VAL A 143 2.35 -9.15 0.73
N ILE A 144 2.35 -10.46 1.05
CA ILE A 144 3.08 -11.01 2.19
C ILE A 144 4.57 -10.70 2.06
N GLY A 145 5.18 -11.01 0.91
CA GLY A 145 6.61 -10.76 0.72
C GLY A 145 6.96 -9.29 0.94
N MET A 146 6.14 -8.38 0.41
CA MET A 146 6.27 -6.94 0.61
C MET A 146 6.11 -6.52 2.07
N LEU A 147 5.10 -7.03 2.76
CA LEU A 147 4.83 -6.73 4.17
C LEU A 147 5.94 -7.26 5.09
N ASN A 148 6.37 -8.50 4.86
CA ASN A 148 7.51 -9.09 5.55
C ASN A 148 8.79 -8.30 5.28
N ASP A 149 9.04 -7.89 4.03
CA ASP A 149 10.18 -7.04 3.68
C ASP A 149 10.17 -5.72 4.47
N LEU A 150 8.99 -5.11 4.67
CA LEU A 150 8.82 -3.89 5.46
C LEU A 150 8.96 -4.14 6.97
N SER A 151 8.44 -5.27 7.45
CA SER A 151 8.50 -5.66 8.87
C SER A 151 9.94 -6.00 9.29
N GLU A 152 10.63 -6.85 8.52
CA GLU A 152 12.04 -7.21 8.74
C GLU A 152 12.97 -6.01 8.58
N ASN A 153 12.57 -5.01 7.79
CA ASN A 153 13.35 -3.79 7.57
C ASN A 153 12.62 -2.54 8.06
N SER A 154 12.18 -2.53 9.32
CA SER A 154 11.55 -1.37 9.97
C SER A 154 12.35 -0.06 9.81
N THR A 155 13.67 -0.15 9.68
CA THR A 155 14.57 0.98 9.36
C THR A 155 14.37 1.61 7.99
N VAL A 156 13.62 1.00 7.06
CA VAL A 156 13.29 1.57 5.73
C VAL A 156 12.16 2.59 5.85
N ALA A 157 11.24 2.37 6.78
CA ALA A 157 10.06 3.19 6.99
C ALA A 157 9.77 3.30 8.49
N PRO A 158 10.68 3.89 9.29
CA PRO A 158 10.57 3.91 10.75
C PRO A 158 9.42 4.78 11.25
N ASN A 159 8.91 5.67 10.39
CA ASN A 159 7.79 6.56 10.70
C ASN A 159 6.45 6.04 10.15
N LEU A 160 6.42 4.84 9.57
CA LEU A 160 5.22 4.27 8.96
C LEU A 160 4.24 3.89 10.06
N HIS A 161 3.14 4.62 10.16
CA HIS A 161 2.12 4.38 11.18
C HIS A 161 0.74 4.15 10.57
N HIS A 162 0.54 4.54 9.31
CA HIS A 162 -0.70 4.39 8.57
C HIS A 162 -0.50 3.51 7.34
N MET A 163 -1.42 2.57 7.12
CA MET A 163 -1.42 1.72 5.94
C MET A 163 -2.82 1.58 5.38
N ARG A 164 -2.97 1.86 4.09
CA ARG A 164 -4.22 1.77 3.35
C ARG A 164 -4.08 0.74 2.23
N ILE A 165 -5.02 -0.18 2.19
CA ILE A 165 -5.06 -1.29 1.25
C ILE A 165 -6.40 -1.23 0.53
N GLU A 166 -6.35 -0.94 -0.76
CA GLU A 166 -7.53 -0.89 -1.63
C GLU A 166 -7.61 -2.18 -2.42
N CYS A 167 -8.58 -3.01 -2.07
CA CYS A 167 -8.79 -4.32 -2.63
C CYS A 167 -9.94 -4.26 -3.65
N VAL A 168 -9.63 -4.60 -4.89
CA VAL A 168 -10.58 -4.60 -6.00
C VAL A 168 -10.81 -6.04 -6.45
N PHE A 169 -12.02 -6.54 -6.22
CA PHE A 169 -12.45 -7.90 -6.59
C PHE A 169 -13.14 -7.94 -7.94
N ALA A 170 -13.09 -9.08 -8.59
CA ALA A 170 -13.91 -9.31 -9.77
C ALA A 170 -15.40 -9.49 -9.40
N ASP A 171 -15.71 -10.07 -8.23
CA ASP A 171 -17.07 -10.33 -7.79
C ASP A 171 -17.29 -10.00 -6.30
N GLN A 172 -18.55 -10.02 -5.87
CA GLN A 172 -18.95 -9.78 -4.47
C GLN A 172 -18.63 -10.97 -3.56
N ASP A 173 -18.57 -12.19 -4.11
CA ASP A 173 -18.42 -13.43 -3.34
C ASP A 173 -16.94 -13.76 -3.03
N SER A 174 -15.98 -12.95 -3.49
CA SER A 174 -14.56 -13.04 -3.12
C SER A 174 -14.32 -12.50 -1.70
N SER A 175 -14.92 -13.14 -0.71
CA SER A 175 -14.74 -12.87 0.72
C SER A 175 -13.41 -13.37 1.28
N ALA A 176 -12.63 -14.08 0.47
CA ALA A 176 -11.34 -14.65 0.85
C ALA A 176 -10.20 -13.62 0.80
N LEU A 177 -10.43 -12.36 1.20
CA LEU A 177 -9.29 -11.54 1.58
C LEU A 177 -8.78 -11.98 2.93
N PRO A 178 -7.49 -12.28 3.05
CA PRO A 178 -7.15 -13.22 4.07
C PRO A 178 -6.47 -12.38 5.15
N LEU A 179 -7.14 -12.37 6.30
CA LEU A 179 -6.81 -11.58 7.47
C LEU A 179 -5.33 -11.64 7.88
N TRP A 180 -4.57 -12.63 7.38
CA TRP A 180 -3.11 -12.70 7.47
C TRP A 180 -2.37 -11.42 7.07
N ILE A 181 -2.98 -10.52 6.28
CA ILE A 181 -2.36 -9.20 6.01
C ILE A 181 -1.99 -8.52 7.34
N LEU A 182 -2.86 -8.64 8.35
CA LEU A 182 -2.65 -8.04 9.66
C LEU A 182 -1.49 -8.70 10.42
N ASP A 183 -1.21 -9.98 10.18
CA ASP A 183 -0.11 -10.73 10.82
C ASP A 183 1.27 -10.29 10.31
N SER A 184 1.36 -9.87 9.05
CA SER A 184 2.61 -9.43 8.43
C SER A 184 2.85 -7.91 8.56
N LEU A 185 1.99 -7.18 9.28
CA LEU A 185 2.16 -5.74 9.43
C LEU A 185 3.44 -5.40 10.21
N PRO A 186 4.19 -4.37 9.77
CA PRO A 186 5.28 -3.83 10.57
C PRO A 186 4.79 -3.31 11.92
N GLU A 187 5.54 -3.54 12.99
CA GLU A 187 5.14 -3.18 14.37
C GLU A 187 4.86 -1.68 14.58
N GLN A 188 5.43 -0.80 13.75
CA GLN A 188 5.16 0.64 13.81
C GLN A 188 3.79 1.03 13.24
N VAL A 189 3.11 0.15 12.48
CA VAL A 189 1.79 0.42 11.91
C VAL A 189 0.73 0.35 13.01
N THR A 190 0.01 1.45 13.18
CA THR A 190 -1.02 1.62 14.23
C THR A 190 -2.41 1.89 13.65
N GLU A 191 -2.50 2.37 12.41
CA GLU A 191 -3.74 2.68 11.72
C GLU A 191 -3.77 1.94 10.38
N VAL A 192 -4.81 1.13 10.19
CA VAL A 192 -4.98 0.31 8.99
C VAL A 192 -6.34 0.60 8.36
N GLU A 193 -6.36 0.88 7.07
CA GLU A 193 -7.57 1.00 6.27
C GLU A 193 -7.59 -0.10 5.21
N ILE A 194 -8.67 -0.88 5.16
CA ILE A 194 -8.88 -1.90 4.13
C ILE A 194 -10.20 -1.59 3.44
N LEU A 195 -10.11 -1.21 2.17
CA LEU A 195 -11.25 -0.81 1.35
C LEU A 195 -11.51 -1.91 0.33
N PHE A 196 -12.72 -2.45 0.35
CA PHE A 196 -13.20 -3.46 -0.57
C PHE A 196 -14.05 -2.77 -1.63
N SER A 197 -13.79 -3.10 -2.88
CA SER A 197 -14.56 -2.62 -4.01
C SER A 197 -14.70 -3.72 -5.05
N VAL A 198 -15.81 -3.69 -5.78
CA VAL A 198 -16.06 -4.64 -6.87
C VAL A 198 -15.76 -3.93 -8.18
N SER A 199 -14.95 -4.56 -9.00
CA SER A 199 -14.68 -4.11 -10.36
C SER A 199 -16.00 -4.09 -11.15
N SER A 200 -16.23 -3.03 -11.91
CA SER A 200 -17.40 -2.93 -12.79
C SER A 200 -17.28 -3.81 -14.05
N GLU A 201 -16.14 -4.48 -14.25
CA GLU A 201 -15.95 -5.40 -15.36
C GLU A 201 -16.72 -6.71 -15.09
N PRO A 202 -17.38 -7.30 -16.10
CA PRO A 202 -18.20 -8.49 -15.91
C PRO A 202 -17.33 -9.65 -15.43
N ALA A 203 -17.59 -10.12 -14.21
CA ALA A 203 -16.98 -11.33 -13.69
C ALA A 203 -17.37 -12.53 -14.55
N ASP A 204 -16.38 -13.33 -14.96
CA ASP A 204 -16.67 -14.68 -15.44
C ASP A 204 -17.29 -15.47 -14.29
N ALA A 205 -18.38 -16.20 -14.57
CA ALA A 205 -19.25 -16.91 -13.60
C ALA A 205 -18.59 -18.05 -12.80
N SER A 206 -17.26 -18.08 -12.70
CA SER A 206 -16.45 -19.16 -12.14
C SER A 206 -16.02 -18.93 -10.68
N LEU A 207 -16.46 -17.84 -10.03
CA LEU A 207 -15.88 -17.35 -8.78
C LEU A 207 -16.70 -17.68 -7.50
N SER A 208 -17.91 -18.24 -7.65
CA SER A 208 -18.79 -18.60 -6.52
C SER A 208 -18.26 -19.66 -5.57
N LEU A 209 -17.19 -20.39 -5.93
CA LEU A 209 -16.55 -21.39 -5.06
C LEU A 209 -15.67 -20.77 -3.94
N MET A 210 -15.38 -19.47 -4.02
CA MET A 210 -14.46 -18.76 -3.13
C MET A 210 -15.06 -18.45 -1.76
N SER A 211 -16.36 -18.17 -1.69
CA SER A 211 -17.05 -17.83 -0.44
C SER A 211 -17.05 -19.00 0.55
N GLU A 212 -17.21 -20.24 0.04
CA GLU A 212 -17.25 -21.45 0.86
C GLU A 212 -15.86 -21.85 1.38
N LEU A 213 -14.80 -21.67 0.58
CA LEU A 213 -13.43 -21.97 1.01
C LEU A 213 -12.86 -20.87 1.90
N GLY A 214 -13.14 -19.59 1.62
CA GLY A 214 -12.70 -18.47 2.44
C GLY A 214 -13.14 -18.58 3.91
N ALA A 215 -14.41 -18.93 4.13
CA ALA A 215 -14.96 -19.09 5.48
C ALA A 215 -14.25 -20.20 6.28
N SER A 216 -13.98 -21.35 5.65
CA SER A 216 -13.32 -22.49 6.32
C SER A 216 -11.84 -22.22 6.65
N TRP A 217 -11.11 -21.50 5.81
CA TRP A 217 -9.68 -21.19 6.05
C TRP A 217 -9.49 -20.14 7.13
N VAL A 218 -10.43 -19.21 7.26
CA VAL A 218 -10.42 -18.16 8.27
C VAL A 218 -10.57 -18.77 9.67
N GLU A 219 -11.49 -19.71 9.87
CA GLU A 219 -11.75 -20.28 11.21
C GLU A 219 -10.60 -21.14 11.78
N GLU A 220 -9.79 -21.81 10.95
CA GLU A 220 -8.78 -22.78 11.43
C GLU A 220 -7.44 -22.14 11.88
N LYS A 221 -7.13 -20.90 11.48
CA LYS A 221 -5.79 -20.29 11.69
C LYS A 221 -5.73 -18.98 12.46
N ILE A 222 -6.87 -18.35 12.77
CA ILE A 222 -6.90 -17.06 13.47
C ILE A 222 -6.17 -17.11 14.82
N ASP A 223 -6.20 -18.24 15.54
CA ASP A 223 -5.62 -18.36 16.89
C ASP A 223 -4.12 -18.02 16.98
N SER A 224 -3.38 -18.12 15.87
CA SER A 224 -1.95 -17.84 15.82
C SER A 224 -1.58 -16.41 15.42
N TRP A 225 -2.50 -15.69 14.76
CA TRP A 225 -2.17 -14.40 14.16
C TRP A 225 -2.49 -13.23 15.08
N ARG A 226 -1.56 -12.28 15.17
CA ARG A 226 -1.74 -11.10 16.03
C ARG A 226 -1.14 -9.85 15.42
N ALA A 227 -1.94 -8.79 15.44
CA ALA A 227 -1.55 -7.43 15.08
C ALA A 227 -1.66 -6.51 16.32
N PRO A 228 -0.81 -6.69 17.35
CA PRO A 228 -0.96 -5.98 18.62
C PRO A 228 -0.64 -4.49 18.51
N SER A 229 0.02 -4.04 17.45
CA SER A 229 0.33 -2.62 17.23
C SER A 229 -0.87 -1.82 16.70
N VAL A 230 -1.84 -2.48 16.08
CA VAL A 230 -2.99 -1.84 15.44
C VAL A 230 -3.96 -1.31 16.49
N ARG A 231 -4.16 0.00 16.49
CA ARG A 231 -5.08 0.74 17.37
C ARG A 231 -6.31 1.25 16.64
N LYS A 232 -6.21 1.46 15.33
CA LYS A 232 -7.32 1.93 14.51
C LYS A 232 -7.45 1.06 13.28
N LEU A 233 -8.66 0.60 13.03
CA LEU A 233 -8.96 -0.26 11.90
C LEU A 233 -10.19 0.26 11.18
N THR A 234 -10.08 0.47 9.87
CA THR A 234 -11.20 0.87 9.02
C THR A 234 -11.44 -0.20 7.99
N PHE A 235 -12.67 -0.69 7.92
CA PHE A 235 -13.17 -1.58 6.89
C PHE A 235 -14.28 -0.90 6.12
N LEU A 236 -14.16 -0.82 4.80
CA LEU A 236 -15.23 -0.32 3.94
C LEU A 236 -15.53 -1.39 2.89
N GLY A 237 -16.80 -1.77 2.71
CA GLY A 237 -17.25 -2.82 1.80
C GLY A 237 -16.93 -4.24 2.27
N ALA A 238 -16.50 -4.43 3.52
CA ALA A 238 -16.13 -5.74 4.06
C ALA A 238 -17.36 -6.49 4.60
N GLU A 239 -17.36 -7.81 4.45
CA GLU A 239 -18.35 -8.67 5.12
C GLU A 239 -18.13 -8.74 6.64
N GLU A 240 -19.20 -8.97 7.39
CA GLU A 240 -19.16 -9.08 8.85
C GLU A 240 -18.16 -10.15 9.33
N ALA A 241 -18.05 -11.28 8.62
CA ALA A 241 -17.13 -12.37 8.97
C ALA A 241 -15.66 -11.92 8.95
N ILE A 242 -15.29 -11.05 7.99
CA ILE A 242 -13.94 -10.50 7.88
C ILE A 242 -13.67 -9.55 9.05
N VAL A 243 -14.60 -8.63 9.32
CA VAL A 243 -14.49 -7.70 10.45
C VAL A 243 -14.32 -8.47 11.75
N ARG A 244 -15.11 -9.55 11.91
CA ARG A 244 -15.06 -10.44 13.07
C ARG A 244 -13.68 -11.07 13.28
N GLY A 245 -13.10 -11.68 12.25
CA GLY A 245 -11.77 -12.29 12.39
C GLY A 245 -10.68 -11.23 12.64
N ALA A 246 -10.79 -10.04 12.05
CA ALA A 246 -9.84 -8.95 12.30
C ALA A 246 -9.84 -8.47 13.75
N LEU A 247 -11.01 -8.41 14.39
CA LEU A 247 -11.16 -8.02 15.80
C LEU A 247 -10.47 -9.02 16.74
N GLN A 248 -10.46 -10.30 16.39
CA GLN A 248 -9.73 -11.31 17.17
C GLN A 248 -8.21 -11.17 17.07
N MET A 249 -7.71 -10.61 15.95
CA MET A 249 -6.28 -10.43 15.71
C MET A 249 -5.71 -9.14 16.29
N CYS A 250 -6.55 -8.14 16.58
CA CYS A 250 -6.12 -6.81 17.02
C CYS A 250 -6.46 -6.57 18.50
N PRO A 251 -5.68 -7.12 19.45
CA PRO A 251 -6.04 -7.05 20.87
C PRO A 251 -5.99 -5.63 21.43
N ASN A 252 -5.24 -4.70 20.84
CA ASN A 252 -5.13 -3.32 21.34
C ASN A 252 -5.96 -2.32 20.50
N LEU A 253 -6.99 -2.80 19.81
CA LEU A 253 -7.84 -1.94 18.99
C LEU A 253 -8.58 -0.91 19.87
N GLU A 254 -8.56 0.34 19.45
CA GLU A 254 -9.22 1.48 20.12
C GLU A 254 -10.38 2.01 19.28
N VAL A 255 -10.24 2.03 17.95
CA VAL A 255 -11.26 2.53 17.03
C VAL A 255 -11.48 1.53 15.89
N LEU A 256 -12.73 1.15 15.68
CA LEU A 256 -13.18 0.38 14.54
C LEU A 256 -14.13 1.24 13.71
N LYS A 257 -13.81 1.46 12.44
CA LYS A 257 -14.70 2.12 11.47
C LYS A 257 -15.21 1.10 10.47
N VAL A 258 -16.53 1.02 10.31
CA VAL A 258 -17.19 0.05 9.42
C VAL A 258 -18.37 0.71 8.70
N ASP A 259 -18.64 0.29 7.47
CA ASP A 259 -19.88 0.63 6.75
C ASP A 259 -20.93 -0.50 6.79
N THR A 260 -20.50 -1.73 7.11
CA THR A 260 -21.40 -2.88 7.29
C THR A 260 -21.96 -2.92 8.72
N PRO A 261 -23.28 -3.14 8.90
CA PRO A 261 -23.86 -3.32 10.24
C PRO A 261 -23.33 -4.60 10.88
N LEU A 262 -22.95 -4.51 12.16
CA LEU A 262 -22.44 -5.65 12.94
C LEU A 262 -23.55 -6.17 13.87
N ASP A 263 -23.72 -7.49 13.97
CA ASP A 263 -24.63 -8.06 14.97
C ASP A 263 -24.04 -7.87 16.39
N CYS A 264 -24.65 -6.96 17.15
CA CYS A 264 -24.20 -6.61 18.50
C CYS A 264 -24.26 -7.78 19.48
N ARG A 265 -25.08 -8.82 19.22
CA ARG A 265 -25.17 -10.01 20.07
C ARG A 265 -23.83 -10.74 20.20
N TRP A 266 -23.00 -10.65 19.16
CA TRP A 266 -21.68 -11.27 19.17
C TRP A 266 -20.64 -10.44 19.94
N LEU A 267 -20.74 -9.11 19.95
CA LEU A 267 -19.85 -8.25 20.74
C LEU A 267 -19.97 -8.54 22.24
N GLU A 268 -21.17 -8.92 22.70
CA GLU A 268 -21.42 -9.33 24.09
C GLU A 268 -20.81 -10.71 24.42
N LEU A 269 -20.73 -11.61 23.44
CA LEU A 269 -20.24 -12.99 23.62
C LEU A 269 -18.72 -13.11 23.68
N LEU A 270 -17.97 -12.18 23.09
CA LEU A 270 -16.51 -12.18 23.11
C LEU A 270 -15.89 -11.74 24.45
N ASP A 271 -16.69 -11.45 25.48
CA ASP A 271 -16.25 -10.82 26.72
C ASP A 271 -15.39 -9.58 26.49
N TRP A 272 -15.82 -8.74 25.52
CA TRP A 272 -15.22 -7.44 25.25
C TRP A 272 -15.52 -6.40 26.34
N SER A 273 -16.06 -6.83 27.47
CA SER A 273 -16.37 -5.99 28.63
C SER A 273 -15.15 -5.21 29.17
N GLY A 274 -13.92 -5.67 28.87
CA GLY A 274 -12.67 -4.98 29.17
C GLY A 274 -12.11 -4.08 28.06
N TYR A 275 -12.57 -4.20 26.81
CA TYR A 275 -12.05 -3.46 25.66
C TYR A 275 -12.93 -2.26 25.32
N ARG A 276 -12.38 -1.05 25.48
CA ARG A 276 -13.05 0.20 25.10
C ARG A 276 -12.85 0.50 23.61
N VAL A 277 -13.41 -0.35 22.74
CA VAL A 277 -13.36 -0.08 21.30
C VAL A 277 -14.51 0.84 20.92
N GLN A 278 -14.17 1.97 20.33
CA GLN A 278 -15.14 2.89 19.74
C GLN A 278 -15.49 2.40 18.33
N ILE A 279 -16.75 2.01 18.13
CA ILE A 279 -17.26 1.62 16.81
C ILE A 279 -17.90 2.85 16.16
N GLU A 280 -17.40 3.21 14.98
CA GLU A 280 -17.92 4.29 14.15
C GLU A 280 -18.53 3.70 12.87
N TYR A 281 -19.77 4.08 12.58
CA TYR A 281 -20.43 3.71 11.33
C TYR A 281 -20.25 4.83 10.31
N CYS A 282 -19.76 4.48 9.13
CA CYS A 282 -19.50 5.37 8.00
C CYS A 282 -20.71 5.51 7.07
#